data_AF-K1Q3C9-F1
#
_entry.id   AF-K1Q3C9-F1
#
_cell.length_a   1.000
_cell.length_b   1.000
_cell.length_c   1.000
_cell.angle_alpha   90.00
_cell.angle_beta   90.00
_cell.angle_gamma   90.00
#
_symmetry.space_group_name_H-M   'P 1'
#
loop_
_entity.id
_entity.type
_entity.pdbx_description
1 polymer ?
#
loop_
_entity_poly.entity_id
_entity_poly.type
_entity_poly.pdbx_seq_one_letter_code
_entity_poly.pdbx_strand_id
1 'polypeptide(L)'
;MREAAKLLLNAKYLLDSNLSMSDLLRPENFDNVAKGALITASPGFDDEEDLQAPSTAIRLGYEIKQMLSAKWAEGIKSKDEAAANDSKSFLKLMKFEWSTKVTKLATVTLQVRSFNKEKSLPDPEDIIKIQEKIRYDIKTFDEKDTTPQNFRFAAEVSQARLLLYNKRRSGEIEGIRVKD
;
A
#
# COMPACT_ATOMS: atom_id res chain seq x y z
N MET A 1 -4.93 -14.23 6.18
CA MET A 1 -6.28 -13.71 6.54
C MET A 1 -6.37 -13.33 8.02
N ARG A 2 -5.46 -12.50 8.55
CA ARG A 2 -5.55 -12.04 9.95
C ARG A 2 -6.62 -10.94 10.09
N GLU A 3 -6.68 -10.02 9.14
CA GLU A 3 -7.66 -8.92 9.19
C GLU A 3 -9.08 -9.41 8.94
N ALA A 4 -9.28 -10.33 7.99
CA ALA A 4 -10.57 -11.00 7.83
C ALA A 4 -11.06 -11.68 9.13
N ALA A 5 -10.17 -12.27 9.93
CA ALA A 5 -10.55 -12.84 11.23
C ALA A 5 -10.98 -11.76 12.24
N LYS A 6 -10.29 -10.61 12.28
CA LYS A 6 -10.70 -9.47 13.11
C LYS A 6 -12.02 -8.87 12.65
N LEU A 7 -12.22 -8.75 11.34
CA LEU A 7 -13.48 -8.32 10.75
C LEU A 7 -14.63 -9.21 11.22
N LEU A 8 -14.46 -10.53 11.18
CA LEU A 8 -15.47 -11.47 11.67
C LEU A 8 -15.75 -11.26 13.15
N LEU A 9 -14.72 -11.10 13.97
CA LEU A 9 -14.87 -10.83 15.41
C LEU A 9 -15.67 -9.55 15.66
N ASN A 10 -15.30 -8.46 14.98
CA ASN A 10 -15.98 -7.17 15.07
C ASN A 10 -17.44 -7.26 14.60
N ALA A 11 -17.70 -7.99 13.51
CA ALA A 11 -19.06 -8.20 13.03
C ALA A 11 -19.91 -9.03 14.00
N LYS A 12 -19.33 -10.03 14.69
CA LYS A 12 -20.03 -10.78 15.74
C LYS A 12 -20.45 -9.88 16.90
N TYR A 13 -19.58 -8.94 17.30
CA TYR A 13 -19.92 -7.95 18.32
C TYR A 13 -20.99 -6.97 17.85
N LEU A 14 -20.91 -6.49 16.59
CA LEU A 14 -21.90 -5.56 16.03
C LEU A 14 -23.31 -6.17 15.91
N LEU A 15 -23.38 -7.45 15.59
CA LEU A 15 -24.64 -8.16 15.32
C LEU A 15 -25.16 -8.94 16.53
N ASP A 16 -24.42 -8.94 17.64
CA ASP A 16 -24.65 -9.80 18.81
C ASP A 16 -24.99 -11.25 18.41
N SER A 17 -24.20 -11.80 17.48
CA SER A 17 -24.51 -13.08 16.84
C SER A 17 -23.25 -13.84 16.50
N ASN A 18 -23.25 -15.15 16.76
CA ASN A 18 -22.12 -16.03 16.49
C ASN A 18 -22.14 -16.54 15.03
N LEU A 19 -21.89 -15.64 14.08
CA LEU A 19 -21.94 -15.93 12.64
C LEU A 19 -20.66 -16.60 12.14
N SER A 20 -20.79 -17.48 11.13
CA SER A 20 -19.63 -17.90 10.34
C SER A 20 -19.23 -16.80 9.35
N MET A 21 -18.01 -16.89 8.78
CA MET A 21 -17.64 -16.00 7.68
C MET A 21 -18.58 -16.16 6.48
N SER A 22 -19.08 -17.37 6.21
CA SER A 22 -20.01 -17.61 5.10
C SER A 22 -21.35 -16.90 5.33
N ASP A 23 -21.84 -16.85 6.56
CA ASP A 23 -23.08 -16.14 6.92
C ASP A 23 -22.91 -14.62 6.90
N LEU A 24 -21.76 -14.14 7.37
CA LEU A 24 -21.41 -12.73 7.30
C LEU A 24 -21.32 -12.24 5.85
N LEU A 25 -20.83 -13.08 4.93
CA LEU A 25 -20.71 -12.79 3.50
C LEU A 25 -22.01 -13.09 2.73
N ARG A 26 -23.16 -12.70 3.28
CA ARG A 26 -24.46 -12.64 2.59
C ARG A 26 -24.84 -11.20 2.29
N PRO A 27 -25.53 -10.90 1.17
CA PRO A 27 -25.80 -9.52 0.74
C PRO A 27 -26.46 -8.64 1.81
N GLU A 28 -27.36 -9.21 2.60
CA GLU A 28 -28.07 -8.54 3.71
C GLU A 28 -27.11 -7.95 4.76
N ASN A 29 -25.92 -8.54 4.91
CA ASN A 29 -24.92 -8.13 5.88
C ASN A 29 -23.90 -7.13 5.30
N PHE A 30 -24.07 -6.66 4.07
CA PHE A 30 -23.08 -5.79 3.42
C PHE A 30 -22.72 -4.55 4.24
N ASP A 31 -23.73 -3.86 4.80
CA ASP A 31 -23.50 -2.68 5.63
C ASP A 31 -22.74 -3.00 6.92
N ASN A 32 -23.05 -4.15 7.54
CA ASN A 32 -22.34 -4.63 8.73
C ASN A 32 -20.89 -4.99 8.40
N VAL A 33 -20.63 -5.55 7.22
CA VAL A 33 -19.27 -5.83 6.74
C VAL A 33 -18.50 -4.55 6.46
N ALA A 34 -19.14 -3.55 5.85
CA ALA A 34 -18.53 -2.25 5.62
C ALA A 34 -18.16 -1.57 6.96
N LYS A 35 -19.11 -1.50 7.90
CA LYS A 35 -18.89 -0.96 9.24
C LYS A 35 -17.81 -1.72 10.01
N GLY A 36 -17.89 -3.05 10.01
CA GLY A 36 -16.90 -3.91 10.64
C GLY A 36 -15.49 -3.72 10.04
N ALA A 37 -15.38 -3.43 8.74
CA ALA A 37 -14.10 -3.15 8.11
C ALA A 37 -13.52 -1.79 8.54
N LEU A 38 -14.35 -0.77 8.74
CA LEU A 38 -13.95 0.52 9.31
C LEU A 38 -13.45 0.37 10.74
N ILE A 39 -14.21 -0.34 11.60
CA ILE A 39 -13.79 -0.64 12.99
C ILE A 39 -12.47 -1.41 13.01
N THR A 40 -12.30 -2.38 12.11
CA THR A 40 -11.05 -3.15 12.01
C THR A 40 -9.86 -2.26 11.62
N ALA A 41 -10.12 -1.17 10.89
CA ALA A 41 -9.13 -0.16 10.51
C ALA A 41 -8.98 0.98 11.53
N SER A 42 -9.82 1.06 12.56
CA SER A 42 -9.73 2.00 13.69
C SER A 42 -9.59 1.28 15.04
N PRO A 43 -8.57 0.42 15.26
CA PRO A 43 -8.41 -0.24 16.54
C PRO A 43 -8.21 0.79 17.68
N GLY A 44 -9.11 0.77 18.67
CA GLY A 44 -9.01 1.59 19.88
C GLY A 44 -9.56 3.01 19.77
N PHE A 45 -10.27 3.35 18.69
CA PHE A 45 -10.95 4.63 18.51
C PHE A 45 -12.38 4.41 18.01
N ASP A 46 -13.34 5.08 18.64
CA ASP A 46 -14.77 5.06 18.24
C ASP A 46 -15.07 6.03 17.09
N ASP A 47 -14.07 6.77 16.61
CA ASP A 47 -14.23 7.66 15.46
C ASP A 47 -13.99 6.87 14.16
N GLU A 48 -15.09 6.51 13.49
CA GLU A 48 -15.05 5.88 12.18
C GLU A 48 -14.51 6.83 11.10
N GLU A 49 -14.45 8.15 11.34
CA GLU A 49 -13.94 9.15 10.39
C GLU A 49 -12.40 9.28 10.40
N ASP A 50 -11.70 8.89 11.47
CA ASP A 50 -10.22 8.85 11.52
C ASP A 50 -9.66 7.42 11.64
N LEU A 51 -9.50 6.79 10.47
CA LEU A 51 -8.94 5.46 10.36
C LEU A 51 -7.47 5.41 10.80
N GLN A 52 -7.14 4.74 11.90
CA GLN A 52 -5.75 4.55 12.35
C GLN A 52 -4.91 3.72 11.38
N ALA A 53 -5.51 2.72 10.75
CA ALA A 53 -4.89 1.83 9.77
C ALA A 53 -5.69 1.81 8.45
N PRO A 54 -5.72 2.91 7.68
CA PRO A 54 -6.56 3.02 6.48
C PRO A 54 -6.19 1.99 5.40
N SER A 55 -4.91 1.60 5.32
CA SER A 55 -4.43 0.53 4.43
C SER A 55 -5.09 -0.84 4.74
N THR A 56 -5.48 -1.07 6.00
CA THR A 56 -6.21 -2.29 6.41
C THR A 56 -7.60 -2.33 5.79
N ALA A 57 -8.34 -1.22 5.79
CA ALA A 57 -9.66 -1.14 5.16
C ALA A 57 -9.60 -1.44 3.66
N ILE A 58 -8.58 -0.88 2.97
CA ILE A 58 -8.33 -1.15 1.56
C ILE A 58 -8.02 -2.64 1.33
N ARG A 59 -7.11 -3.22 2.13
CA ARG A 59 -6.74 -4.63 2.05
C ARG A 59 -7.95 -5.55 2.28
N LEU A 60 -8.80 -5.26 3.25
CA LEU A 60 -10.02 -6.01 3.54
C LEU A 60 -10.93 -6.07 2.32
N GLY A 61 -11.05 -4.98 1.56
CA GLY A 61 -11.82 -4.99 0.31
C GLY A 61 -11.34 -6.03 -0.71
N TYR A 62 -10.03 -6.29 -0.79
CA TYR A 62 -9.47 -7.35 -1.63
C TYR A 62 -9.68 -8.73 -1.02
N GLU A 63 -9.44 -8.90 0.28
CA GLU A 63 -9.63 -10.19 0.98
C GLU A 63 -11.10 -10.65 0.89
N ILE A 64 -12.05 -9.75 1.11
CA ILE A 64 -13.50 -10.03 1.00
C ILE A 64 -13.86 -10.50 -0.42
N LYS A 65 -13.35 -9.82 -1.46
CA LYS A 65 -13.59 -10.25 -2.85
C LYS A 65 -13.04 -11.63 -3.13
N GLN A 66 -11.86 -11.98 -2.60
CA GLN A 66 -11.30 -13.32 -2.74
C GLN A 66 -12.16 -14.37 -2.04
N MET A 67 -12.61 -14.10 -0.81
CA MET A 67 -13.48 -15.00 -0.05
C MET A 67 -14.84 -15.21 -0.74
N LEU A 68 -15.44 -14.14 -1.29
CA LEU A 68 -16.67 -14.23 -2.06
C LEU A 68 -16.50 -15.04 -3.34
N SER A 69 -15.40 -14.85 -4.08
CA SER A 69 -15.10 -15.66 -5.26
C SER A 69 -14.90 -17.14 -4.92
N ALA A 70 -14.27 -17.43 -3.78
CA ALA A 70 -14.12 -18.80 -3.29
C ALA A 70 -15.48 -19.42 -2.92
N LYS A 71 -16.30 -18.72 -2.13
CA LYS A 71 -17.67 -19.13 -1.77
C LYS A 71 -18.54 -19.34 -3.02
N TRP A 72 -18.41 -18.46 -4.01
CA TRP A 72 -19.13 -18.60 -5.28
C TRP A 72 -18.71 -19.86 -6.05
N ALA A 73 -17.40 -20.10 -6.19
CA ALA A 73 -16.89 -21.29 -6.86
C ALA A 73 -17.30 -22.58 -6.16
N GLU A 74 -17.32 -22.58 -4.82
CA GLU A 74 -17.82 -23.70 -4.02
C GLU A 74 -19.32 -23.95 -4.23
N GLY A 75 -20.14 -22.90 -4.24
CA GLY A 75 -21.57 -23.00 -4.53
C GLY A 75 -21.86 -23.58 -5.92
N ILE A 76 -21.10 -23.17 -6.95
CA ILE A 76 -21.21 -23.75 -8.30
C ILE A 76 -20.87 -25.24 -8.28
N LYS A 77 -19.75 -25.63 -7.65
CA LYS A 77 -19.30 -27.03 -7.60
C LYS A 77 -20.26 -27.93 -6.86
N SER A 78 -20.86 -27.43 -5.78
CA SER A 78 -21.81 -28.16 -4.93
C SER A 78 -23.26 -28.09 -5.43
N LYS A 79 -23.54 -27.32 -6.49
CA LYS A 79 -24.89 -27.01 -6.99
C LYS A 79 -25.78 -26.31 -5.94
N ASP A 80 -25.17 -25.56 -5.03
CA ASP A 80 -25.87 -24.64 -4.13
C ASP A 80 -26.06 -23.30 -4.84
N GLU A 81 -27.20 -23.16 -5.52
CA GLU A 81 -27.56 -21.94 -6.26
C GLU A 81 -27.76 -20.74 -5.34
N ALA A 82 -28.23 -20.95 -4.10
CA ALA A 82 -28.46 -19.88 -3.15
C ALA A 82 -27.11 -19.25 -2.73
N ALA A 83 -26.15 -20.06 -2.30
CA ALA A 83 -24.82 -19.58 -1.91
C ALA A 83 -24.08 -18.91 -3.08
N ALA A 84 -24.24 -19.44 -4.30
CA ALA A 84 -23.67 -18.85 -5.51
C ALA A 84 -24.29 -17.49 -5.83
N ASN A 85 -25.63 -17.36 -5.74
CA ASN A 85 -26.32 -16.12 -6.03
C ASN A 85 -26.05 -15.03 -4.97
N ASP A 86 -25.97 -15.42 -3.70
CA ASP A 86 -25.57 -14.53 -2.60
C ASP A 86 -24.18 -13.95 -2.85
N SER A 87 -23.21 -14.80 -3.17
CA SER A 87 -21.84 -14.37 -3.43
C SER A 87 -21.74 -13.42 -4.62
N LYS A 88 -22.48 -13.70 -5.69
CA LYS A 88 -22.56 -12.85 -6.88
C LYS A 88 -23.22 -11.50 -6.58
N SER A 89 -24.27 -11.49 -5.77
CA SER A 89 -24.98 -10.28 -5.35
C SER A 89 -24.11 -9.43 -4.43
N PHE A 90 -23.40 -10.03 -3.49
CA PHE A 90 -22.45 -9.33 -2.64
C PHE A 90 -21.30 -8.73 -3.45
N LEU A 91 -20.73 -9.46 -4.43
CA LEU A 91 -19.71 -8.92 -5.32
C LEU A 91 -20.19 -7.68 -6.10
N LYS A 92 -21.48 -7.61 -6.46
CA LYS A 92 -22.08 -6.40 -7.05
C LYS A 92 -22.13 -5.26 -6.05
N LEU A 93 -22.56 -5.50 -4.80
CA LEU A 93 -22.53 -4.49 -3.73
C LEU A 93 -21.10 -3.98 -3.49
N MET A 94 -20.10 -4.88 -3.48
CA MET A 94 -18.68 -4.51 -3.41
C MET A 94 -18.23 -3.61 -4.57
N LYS A 95 -18.85 -3.73 -5.74
CA LYS A 95 -18.57 -2.87 -6.89
C LYS A 95 -19.25 -1.51 -6.77
N PHE A 96 -20.51 -1.49 -6.32
CA PHE A 96 -21.33 -0.27 -6.31
C PHE A 96 -21.08 0.62 -5.10
N GLU A 97 -20.88 0.04 -3.92
CA GLU A 97 -20.97 0.80 -2.67
C GLU A 97 -19.69 0.80 -1.84
N TRP A 98 -18.85 -0.23 -1.97
CA TRP A 98 -17.63 -0.35 -1.15
C TRP A 98 -16.70 0.85 -1.30
N SER A 99 -16.59 1.37 -2.52
CA SER A 99 -15.75 2.55 -2.80
C SER A 99 -16.19 3.74 -1.95
N THR A 100 -17.50 3.99 -1.91
CA THR A 100 -18.09 5.13 -1.21
C THR A 100 -18.07 4.95 0.30
N LYS A 101 -18.39 3.74 0.80
CA LYS A 101 -18.50 3.46 2.24
C LYS A 101 -17.16 3.24 2.94
N VAL A 102 -16.14 2.73 2.23
CA VAL A 102 -14.88 2.31 2.85
C VAL A 102 -13.66 2.91 2.16
N THR A 103 -13.50 2.70 0.85
CA THR A 103 -12.27 3.09 0.14
C THR A 103 -12.04 4.59 0.14
N LYS A 104 -13.09 5.40 -0.04
CA LYS A 104 -13.00 6.86 -0.09
C LYS A 104 -12.40 7.40 1.20
N LEU A 105 -12.92 6.98 2.34
CA LEU A 105 -12.44 7.40 3.66
C LEU A 105 -10.97 7.02 3.86
N ALA A 106 -10.63 5.74 3.64
CA ALA A 106 -9.25 5.26 3.75
C ALA A 106 -8.27 6.01 2.84
N THR A 107 -8.69 6.31 1.61
CA THR A 107 -7.85 7.04 0.64
C THR A 107 -7.64 8.49 1.07
N VAL A 108 -8.69 9.18 1.52
CA VAL A 108 -8.59 10.55 2.02
C VAL A 108 -7.69 10.61 3.25
N THR A 109 -7.86 9.72 4.23
CA THR A 109 -6.98 9.65 5.41
C THR A 109 -5.51 9.45 5.02
N LEU A 110 -5.23 8.55 4.08
CA LEU A 110 -3.87 8.35 3.56
C LEU A 110 -3.30 9.60 2.88
N GLN A 111 -4.12 10.29 2.08
CA GLN A 111 -3.71 11.52 1.40
C GLN A 111 -3.40 12.64 2.40
N VAL A 112 -4.27 12.85 3.39
CA VAL A 112 -4.07 13.84 4.45
C VAL A 112 -2.79 13.54 5.23
N ARG A 113 -2.57 12.28 5.62
CA ARG A 113 -1.33 11.87 6.31
C ARG A 113 -0.09 12.05 5.46
N SER A 114 -0.16 11.74 4.16
CA SER A 114 0.94 11.95 3.23
C SER A 114 1.26 13.44 3.05
N PHE A 115 0.23 14.28 3.02
CA PHE A 115 0.37 15.74 2.92
C PHE A 115 0.96 16.35 4.19
N ASN A 116 0.51 15.89 5.36
CA ASN A 116 0.97 16.37 6.66
C ASN A 116 2.29 15.73 7.12
N LYS A 117 2.78 14.69 6.44
CA LYS A 117 4.05 14.06 6.77
C LYS A 117 5.18 15.06 6.52
N GLU A 118 5.81 15.48 7.61
CA GLU A 118 7.01 16.31 7.54
C GLU A 118 8.09 15.60 6.71
N LYS A 119 8.56 16.29 5.67
CA LYS A 119 9.69 15.83 4.86
C LYS A 119 10.94 16.46 5.44
N SER A 120 11.64 15.73 6.33
CA SER A 120 12.97 16.13 6.77
C SER A 120 13.87 16.26 5.53
N LEU A 121 14.28 17.48 5.23
CA LEU A 121 15.33 17.70 4.24
C LEU A 121 16.67 17.26 4.85
N PRO A 122 17.62 16.78 4.03
CA PRO A 122 18.97 16.55 4.51
C PRO A 122 19.57 17.86 5.04
N ASP A 123 20.37 17.77 6.11
CA ASP A 123 21.07 18.92 6.64
C ASP A 123 22.05 19.48 5.60
N PRO A 124 22.12 20.81 5.42
CA PRO A 124 23.04 21.44 4.47
C PRO A 124 24.50 21.01 4.67
N GLU A 125 24.91 20.83 5.92
CA GLU A 125 26.25 20.38 6.30
C GLU A 125 26.58 19.00 5.74
N ASP A 126 25.61 18.08 5.72
CA ASP A 126 25.81 16.75 5.18
C ASP A 126 25.89 16.75 3.65
N ILE A 127 25.13 17.62 2.99
CA ILE A 127 25.25 17.85 1.54
C ILE A 127 26.65 18.38 1.19
N ILE A 128 27.17 19.31 2.00
CA ILE A 128 28.52 19.87 1.84
C ILE A 128 29.57 18.78 1.99
N LYS A 129 29.52 17.97 3.07
CA LYS A 129 30.47 16.87 3.30
C LYS A 129 30.50 15.86 2.14
N ILE A 130 29.33 15.47 1.63
CA ILE A 130 29.25 14.55 0.49
C ILE A 130 29.88 15.19 -0.76
N GLN A 131 29.59 16.46 -1.00
CA GLN A 131 30.15 17.19 -2.14
C GLN A 131 31.68 17.32 -2.06
N GLU A 132 32.22 17.58 -0.88
CA GLU A 132 33.67 17.65 -0.64
C GLU A 132 34.34 16.30 -0.88
N LYS A 133 33.75 15.22 -0.35
CA LYS A 133 34.25 13.86 -0.56
C LYS A 133 34.26 13.49 -2.04
N ILE A 134 33.19 13.75 -2.78
CA ILE A 134 33.13 13.47 -4.22
C ILE A 134 34.20 14.27 -4.98
N ARG A 135 34.40 15.56 -4.65
CA ARG A 135 35.45 16.37 -5.29
C ARG A 135 36.85 15.84 -4.99
N TYR A 136 37.08 15.40 -3.75
CA TYR A 136 38.34 14.78 -3.36
C TYR A 136 38.56 13.49 -4.17
N ASP A 137 37.56 12.61 -4.23
CA ASP A 137 37.64 11.33 -4.94
C ASP A 137 37.91 11.49 -6.43
N ILE A 138 37.27 12.47 -7.08
CA ILE A 138 37.56 12.83 -8.49
C ILE A 138 39.00 13.33 -8.64
N LYS A 139 39.49 14.15 -7.71
CA LYS A 139 40.84 14.72 -7.79
C LYS A 139 41.95 13.68 -7.57
N THR A 140 41.69 12.68 -6.72
CA THR A 140 42.65 11.61 -6.41
C THR A 140 42.45 10.37 -7.28
N PHE A 141 41.52 10.39 -8.22
CA PHE A 141 41.24 9.28 -9.12
C PHE A 141 42.46 8.98 -10.01
N ASP A 142 42.86 7.71 -10.08
CA ASP A 142 43.95 7.28 -10.96
C ASP A 142 43.39 6.83 -12.31
N GLU A 143 43.53 7.67 -13.33
CA GLU A 143 43.08 7.37 -14.69
C GLU A 143 43.88 6.24 -15.37
N LYS A 144 45.06 5.89 -14.84
CA LYS A 144 45.92 4.84 -15.41
C LYS A 144 45.58 3.46 -14.90
N ASP A 145 44.85 3.35 -13.78
CA ASP A 145 44.38 2.09 -13.25
C ASP A 145 43.16 1.60 -14.06
N THR A 146 43.37 0.57 -14.88
CA THR A 146 42.34 -0.03 -15.73
C THR A 146 41.62 -1.20 -15.08
N THR A 147 41.74 -1.37 -13.76
CA THR A 147 41.03 -2.43 -13.05
C THR A 147 39.51 -2.23 -13.10
N PRO A 148 38.72 -3.33 -13.15
CA PRO A 148 37.26 -3.24 -13.09
C PRO A 148 36.73 -2.49 -11.85
N GLN A 149 37.46 -2.58 -10.74
CA GLN A 149 37.14 -1.88 -9.49
C GLN A 149 37.28 -0.36 -9.66
N ASN A 150 38.36 0.11 -10.28
CA ASN A 150 38.58 1.52 -10.53
C ASN A 150 37.55 2.09 -11.52
N PHE A 151 37.20 1.33 -12.56
CA PHE A 151 36.10 1.70 -13.46
C PHE A 151 34.75 1.83 -12.74
N ARG A 152 34.41 0.87 -11.88
CA ARG A 152 33.17 0.93 -11.09
C ARG A 152 33.16 2.14 -10.15
N PHE A 153 34.29 2.41 -9.48
CA PHE A 153 34.43 3.58 -8.62
C PHE A 153 34.24 4.89 -9.41
N ALA A 154 34.83 5.00 -10.60
CA ALA A 154 34.62 6.15 -11.49
C ALA A 154 33.14 6.34 -11.84
N ALA A 155 32.42 5.26 -12.15
CA ALA A 155 31.00 5.29 -12.45
C ALA A 155 30.18 5.76 -11.24
N GLU A 156 30.42 5.20 -10.05
CA GLU A 156 29.71 5.56 -8.81
C GLU A 156 29.92 7.04 -8.44
N VAL A 157 31.16 7.53 -8.48
CA VAL A 157 31.50 8.92 -8.16
C VAL A 157 30.89 9.89 -9.19
N SER A 158 30.95 9.54 -10.47
CA SER A 158 30.35 10.34 -11.55
C SER A 158 28.82 10.42 -11.43
N GLN A 159 28.17 9.30 -11.15
CA GLN A 159 26.72 9.25 -10.92
C GLN A 159 26.33 10.06 -9.68
N ALA A 160 27.05 9.91 -8.56
CA ALA A 160 26.79 10.68 -7.34
C ALA A 160 26.95 12.18 -7.58
N ARG A 161 27.97 12.59 -8.36
CA ARG A 161 28.18 13.99 -8.73
C ARG A 161 27.02 14.55 -9.58
N LEU A 162 26.57 13.79 -10.58
CA LEU A 162 25.46 14.18 -11.46
C LEU A 162 24.13 14.25 -10.70
N LEU A 163 23.91 13.33 -9.75
CA LEU A 163 22.72 13.30 -8.91
C LEU A 163 22.62 14.54 -8.04
N LEU A 164 23.71 14.88 -7.35
CA LEU A 164 23.76 16.06 -6.48
C LEU A 164 23.65 17.37 -7.27
N TYR A 165 24.32 17.45 -8.43
CA TYR A 165 24.31 18.66 -9.25
C TYR A 165 22.92 18.93 -9.86
N ASN A 166 22.30 17.90 -10.42
CA ASN A 166 21.02 18.06 -11.12
C ASN A 166 19.80 17.94 -10.19
N LYS A 167 19.97 17.47 -8.94
CA LYS A 167 18.88 17.12 -8.02
C LYS A 167 17.83 16.19 -8.66
N ARG A 168 18.25 15.30 -9.57
CA ARG A 168 17.38 14.38 -10.32
C ARG A 168 17.30 13.02 -9.65
N ARG A 169 16.23 12.27 -9.96
CA ARG A 169 16.08 10.87 -9.50
C ARG A 169 17.11 9.98 -10.20
N SER A 170 17.56 8.91 -9.52
CA SER A 170 18.56 7.96 -10.04
C SER A 170 18.20 7.43 -11.44
N GLY A 171 16.95 7.06 -11.69
CA GLY A 171 16.51 6.55 -13.00
C GLY A 171 16.59 7.57 -14.15
N GLU A 172 16.64 8.87 -13.86
CA GLU A 172 16.83 9.89 -14.90
C GLU A 172 18.31 10.03 -15.32
N ILE A 173 19.25 9.57 -14.48
CA ILE A 173 20.68 9.55 -14.75
C ILE A 173 21.04 8.34 -15.60
N GLU A 174 20.41 7.18 -15.35
CA GLU A 174 20.57 5.95 -16.13
C GLU A 174 20.19 6.12 -17.62
N GLY A 175 19.28 7.06 -17.91
CA GLY A 175 18.86 7.37 -19.28
C GLY A 175 19.75 8.36 -20.03
N ILE A 176 20.80 8.91 -19.39
CA ILE A 176 21.69 9.90 -20.03
C ILE A 176 22.59 9.18 -21.03
N ARG A 177 22.52 9.61 -22.29
CA ARG A 177 23.42 9.15 -23.35
C ARG A 177 24.63 10.05 -23.42
N VAL A 178 25.81 9.46 -23.40
CA VAL A 178 27.05 10.15 -23.79
C VAL A 178 27.06 10.17 -25.31
N LYS A 179 27.22 11.34 -25.91
CA LYS A 179 27.49 11.45 -27.35
C LYS A 179 29.00 11.26 -27.55
N ASP A 180 29.36 10.42 -28.51
CA ASP A 180 30.73 10.29 -28.99
C ASP A 180 31.23 11.60 -29.64
#